data_AF-A0A023GA39-F1
#
_entry.id   AF-A0A023GA39-F1
#
_cell.length_a   1.000
_cell.length_b   1.000
_cell.length_c   1.000
_cell.angle_alpha   90.00
_cell.angle_beta   90.00
_cell.angle_gamma   90.00
#
_symmetry.space_group_name_H-M   'P 1'
#
loop_
_entity.id
_entity.type
_entity.pdbx_description
1 polymer ?
#
loop_
_entity_poly.entity_id
_entity_poly.type
_entity_poly.pdbx_seq_one_letter_code
_entity_poly.pdbx_strand_id
1 'polypeptide(L)'
;LAGLGAACTDHRGSLVTDIPKEFTGIYNVVHEMLHLLGSAHDGEKAPDYLKNSPGGTTCAGQGDSVMSPVHTGNKKLTFSSCTQRQVLAYLTNPRGHCLITQVTRYTQVVSMEKMFVNRQKYCRRMVKDIPDVTFLPYFDQKNDIKKCILMCSWKRDNKLNVRLRSAPNYTPCVMQKGKVIKMCLWNNCTSVLKQLLS
;
A
#
# COMPACT_ATOMS: atom_id res chain seq x y z
N LEU A 1 -8.23 9.67 -7.80
CA LEU A 1 -9.36 9.90 -8.71
C LEU A 1 -9.50 8.74 -9.70
N ALA A 2 -10.70 8.20 -9.83
CA ALA A 2 -11.08 7.20 -10.83
C ALA A 2 -12.56 7.34 -11.18
N GLY A 3 -12.92 6.90 -12.38
CA GLY A 3 -14.33 6.77 -12.77
C GLY A 3 -14.97 5.56 -12.09
N LEU A 4 -16.12 5.77 -11.46
CA LEU A 4 -16.84 4.69 -10.78
C LEU A 4 -17.46 3.70 -11.79
N GLY A 5 -17.05 2.43 -11.72
CA GLY A 5 -17.46 1.35 -12.63
C GLY A 5 -16.97 1.51 -14.07
N ALA A 6 -15.85 2.20 -14.26
CA ALA A 6 -15.29 2.52 -15.58
C ALA A 6 -14.25 1.51 -16.10
N ALA A 7 -13.96 0.42 -15.39
CA ALA A 7 -12.89 -0.52 -15.77
C ALA A 7 -13.00 -1.06 -17.22
N CYS A 8 -14.22 -1.26 -17.73
CA CYS A 8 -14.48 -1.71 -19.10
C CYS A 8 -15.05 -0.61 -20.02
N THR A 9 -14.68 0.65 -19.81
CA THR A 9 -15.03 1.77 -20.69
C THR A 9 -13.76 2.48 -21.18
N ASP A 10 -13.92 3.50 -22.04
CA ASP A 10 -12.82 4.35 -22.48
C ASP A 10 -12.21 5.22 -21.35
N HIS A 11 -12.85 5.24 -20.18
CA HIS A 11 -12.40 5.96 -18.98
C HIS A 11 -11.78 5.05 -17.91
N ARG A 12 -11.22 3.90 -18.31
CA ARG A 12 -10.62 2.87 -17.44
C ARG A 12 -9.29 3.25 -16.75
N GLY A 13 -9.04 4.55 -16.55
CA GLY A 13 -7.83 5.09 -15.93
C GLY A 13 -8.07 5.61 -14.52
N SER A 14 -7.00 5.65 -13.72
CA SER A 14 -6.99 6.32 -12.43
C SER A 14 -5.76 7.21 -12.29
N LEU A 15 -5.89 8.26 -11.48
CA LEU A 15 -4.83 9.17 -11.10
C LEU A 15 -4.64 9.14 -9.59
N VAL A 16 -3.40 8.92 -9.17
CA VAL A 16 -3.00 8.92 -7.75
C VAL A 16 -1.74 9.73 -7.56
N THR A 17 -1.62 10.34 -6.38
CA THR A 17 -0.37 10.97 -5.93
C THR A 17 0.37 9.99 -5.04
N ASP A 18 1.67 9.84 -5.28
CA ASP A 18 2.61 9.10 -4.44
C ASP A 18 3.79 10.00 -4.07
N ILE A 19 4.33 9.81 -2.86
CA ILE A 19 5.65 10.32 -2.53
C ILE A 19 6.66 9.34 -3.14
N PRO A 20 7.48 9.77 -4.12
CA PRO A 20 8.31 8.86 -4.90
C PRO A 20 9.14 7.92 -4.04
N LYS A 21 8.93 6.60 -4.24
CA LYS A 21 9.68 5.51 -3.59
C LYS A 21 9.41 5.33 -2.09
N GLU A 22 8.39 5.99 -1.56
CA GLU A 22 7.84 5.69 -0.22
C GLU A 22 6.63 4.72 -0.30
N PHE A 23 6.13 4.44 -1.52
CA PHE A 23 4.98 3.57 -1.77
C PHE A 23 3.72 3.98 -1.00
N THR A 24 3.67 5.24 -0.58
CA THR A 24 2.56 5.87 0.14
C THR A 24 1.27 5.86 -0.66
N GLY A 25 1.39 5.90 -1.99
CA GLY A 25 0.28 5.88 -2.93
C GLY A 25 -0.35 4.51 -3.09
N ILE A 26 0.21 3.41 -2.57
CA ILE A 26 -0.34 2.06 -2.80
C ILE A 26 -1.78 1.93 -2.28
N TYR A 27 -2.07 2.54 -1.13
CA TYR A 27 -3.42 2.62 -0.59
C TYR A 27 -4.36 3.32 -1.57
N ASN A 28 -3.93 4.47 -2.09
CA ASN A 28 -4.71 5.24 -3.05
C ASN A 28 -4.87 4.47 -4.36
N VAL A 29 -3.85 3.78 -4.86
CA VAL A 29 -3.95 2.93 -6.06
C VAL A 29 -5.07 1.90 -5.87
N VAL A 30 -5.05 1.17 -4.75
CA VAL A 30 -6.08 0.16 -4.48
C VAL A 30 -7.47 0.81 -4.36
N HIS A 31 -7.58 1.95 -3.66
CA HIS A 31 -8.82 2.73 -3.56
C HIS A 31 -9.40 3.10 -4.92
N GLU A 32 -8.59 3.70 -5.79
CA GLU A 32 -9.02 4.12 -7.12
C GLU A 32 -9.32 2.94 -8.05
N MET A 33 -8.58 1.83 -7.92
CA MET A 33 -8.88 0.60 -8.65
C MET A 33 -10.24 0.02 -8.22
N LEU A 34 -10.60 0.10 -6.95
CA LEU A 34 -11.91 -0.36 -6.47
C LEU A 34 -13.06 0.52 -7.00
N HIS A 35 -12.84 1.83 -7.15
CA HIS A 35 -13.77 2.68 -7.88
C HIS A 35 -13.95 2.23 -9.33
N LEU A 36 -12.86 1.95 -10.07
CA LEU A 36 -12.98 1.40 -11.44
C LEU A 36 -13.81 0.12 -11.49
N LEU A 37 -13.71 -0.71 -10.44
CA LEU A 37 -14.46 -1.96 -10.25
C LEU A 37 -15.87 -1.77 -9.64
N GLY A 38 -16.41 -0.55 -9.68
CA GLY A 38 -17.81 -0.28 -9.33
C GLY A 38 -18.11 -0.16 -7.84
N SER A 39 -17.09 -0.05 -6.98
CA SER A 39 -17.31 0.19 -5.54
C SER A 39 -17.47 1.68 -5.27
N ALA A 40 -18.64 2.08 -4.76
CA ALA A 40 -18.79 3.35 -4.05
C ALA A 40 -18.05 3.29 -2.70
N HIS A 41 -17.89 4.44 -2.05
CA HIS A 41 -17.36 4.50 -0.69
C HIS A 41 -18.27 3.76 0.30
N ASP A 42 -17.68 3.28 1.39
CA ASP A 42 -18.46 2.75 2.51
C ASP A 42 -19.37 3.87 3.07
N GLY A 43 -20.61 3.54 3.41
CA GLY A 43 -21.63 4.51 3.83
C GLY A 43 -22.41 5.17 2.68
N GLU A 44 -21.98 5.01 1.43
CA GLU A 44 -22.64 5.67 0.29
C GLU A 44 -23.57 4.74 -0.50
N LYS A 45 -24.57 5.31 -1.18
CA LYS A 45 -25.40 4.56 -2.13
C LYS A 45 -24.64 4.33 -3.44
N ALA A 46 -24.94 3.23 -4.12
CA ALA A 46 -24.49 3.06 -5.49
C ALA A 46 -25.23 4.05 -6.42
N PRO A 47 -24.55 4.61 -7.44
CA PRO A 47 -25.23 5.36 -8.49
C PRO A 47 -26.18 4.47 -9.30
N ASP A 48 -27.29 5.05 -9.77
CA ASP A 48 -28.34 4.32 -10.51
C ASP A 48 -27.85 3.63 -11.78
N TYR A 49 -26.82 4.17 -12.44
CA TYR A 49 -26.24 3.56 -13.65
C TYR A 49 -25.48 2.25 -13.36
N LEU A 50 -25.09 1.99 -12.11
CA LEU A 50 -24.50 0.72 -11.67
C LEU A 50 -25.61 -0.25 -11.23
N LYS A 51 -26.36 -0.75 -12.22
CA LYS A 51 -27.46 -1.70 -11.99
C LYS A 51 -26.99 -2.89 -11.14
N ASN A 52 -27.80 -3.24 -10.14
CA ASN A 52 -27.58 -4.34 -9.20
C ASN A 52 -26.38 -4.17 -8.24
N SER A 53 -25.75 -2.99 -8.19
CA SER A 53 -24.76 -2.71 -7.15
C SER A 53 -25.46 -2.49 -5.80
N PRO A 54 -25.04 -3.19 -4.72
CA PRO A 54 -25.65 -3.03 -3.40
C PRO A 54 -25.26 -1.73 -2.69
N GLY A 55 -24.29 -0.97 -3.23
CA GLY A 55 -23.73 0.21 -2.57
C GLY A 55 -22.96 -0.11 -1.29
N GLY A 56 -22.59 0.95 -0.58
CA GLY A 56 -21.84 0.95 0.68
C GLY A 56 -22.68 1.21 1.94
N THR A 57 -23.98 1.50 1.84
CA THR A 57 -24.82 2.01 2.95
C THR A 57 -24.91 1.10 4.18
N THR A 58 -24.68 -0.22 4.02
CA THR A 58 -24.67 -1.17 5.15
C THR A 58 -23.35 -1.19 5.92
N CYS A 59 -22.32 -0.49 5.44
CA CYS A 59 -21.02 -0.33 6.09
C CYS A 59 -20.86 1.11 6.58
N ALA A 60 -20.14 1.30 7.69
CA ALA A 60 -19.86 2.63 8.20
C ALA A 60 -18.91 3.39 7.26
N GLY A 61 -19.23 4.65 6.94
CA GLY A 61 -18.33 5.52 6.17
C GLY A 61 -17.12 6.01 6.95
N GLN A 62 -17.12 5.83 8.28
CA GLN A 62 -15.94 6.07 9.11
C GLN A 62 -15.30 4.75 9.50
N GLY A 63 -14.03 4.56 9.10
CA GLY A 63 -13.31 3.33 9.40
C GLY A 63 -11.90 3.25 8.79
N ASP A 64 -11.33 2.05 8.90
CA ASP A 64 -9.95 1.77 8.46
C ASP A 64 -9.88 1.04 7.11
N SER A 65 -11.02 0.66 6.52
CA SER A 65 -11.08 -0.05 5.22
C SER A 65 -10.56 0.83 4.08
N VAL A 66 -10.20 0.21 2.95
CA VAL A 66 -9.71 0.95 1.77
C VAL A 66 -10.76 1.92 1.21
N MET A 67 -12.05 1.59 1.31
CA MET A 67 -13.15 2.41 0.77
C MET A 67 -13.85 3.29 1.81
N SER A 68 -13.32 3.38 3.04
CA SER A 68 -13.83 4.33 4.04
C SER A 68 -13.54 5.78 3.60
N PRO A 69 -14.54 6.65 3.42
CA PRO A 69 -14.31 8.05 3.06
C PRO A 69 -13.69 8.85 4.22
N VAL A 70 -13.97 8.45 5.47
CA VAL A 70 -13.40 9.07 6.68
C VAL A 70 -12.55 8.04 7.43
N HIS A 71 -11.29 8.35 7.70
CA HIS A 71 -10.38 7.43 8.37
C HIS A 71 -10.24 7.69 9.87
N THR A 72 -10.27 6.62 10.67
CA THR A 72 -10.02 6.63 12.11
C THR A 72 -8.54 6.72 12.51
N GLY A 73 -7.67 7.10 11.56
CA GLY A 73 -6.22 7.24 11.78
C GLY A 73 -5.39 6.02 11.40
N ASN A 74 -6.00 4.86 11.13
CA ASN A 74 -5.31 3.62 10.79
C ASN A 74 -5.73 3.08 9.42
N LYS A 75 -5.29 3.72 8.33
CA LYS A 75 -5.53 3.18 6.97
C LYS A 75 -5.00 1.74 6.87
N LYS A 76 -5.89 0.78 6.63
CA LYS A 76 -5.55 -0.63 6.41
C LYS A 76 -5.85 -1.01 4.97
N LEU A 77 -4.97 -1.81 4.37
CA LEU A 77 -5.20 -2.44 3.07
C LEU A 77 -6.18 -3.62 3.21
N THR A 78 -7.38 -3.34 3.69
CA THR A 78 -8.45 -4.31 3.93
C THR A 78 -9.75 -3.85 3.29
N PHE A 79 -10.56 -4.78 2.83
CA PHE A 79 -11.85 -4.50 2.20
C PHE A 79 -13.00 -4.72 3.18
N SER A 80 -13.99 -3.83 3.18
CA SER A 80 -15.24 -4.03 3.90
C SER A 80 -16.08 -5.12 3.22
N SER A 81 -17.09 -5.63 3.92
CA SER A 81 -18.06 -6.55 3.31
C SER A 81 -18.86 -5.87 2.19
N CYS A 82 -19.01 -4.53 2.21
CA CYS A 82 -19.67 -3.78 1.15
C CYS A 82 -18.79 -3.67 -0.08
N THR A 83 -17.50 -3.33 0.07
CA THR A 83 -16.54 -3.32 -1.03
C THR A 83 -16.52 -4.68 -1.76
N GLN A 84 -16.44 -5.78 -1.01
CA GLN A 84 -16.43 -7.13 -1.59
C GLN A 84 -17.70 -7.42 -2.39
N ARG A 85 -18.88 -7.10 -1.84
CA ARG A 85 -20.17 -7.30 -2.51
C ARG A 85 -20.33 -6.43 -3.75
N GLN A 86 -19.89 -5.18 -3.72
CA GLN A 86 -19.94 -4.27 -4.88
C GLN A 86 -19.02 -4.74 -6.01
N VAL A 87 -17.79 -5.16 -5.70
CA VAL A 87 -16.88 -5.72 -6.71
C VAL A 87 -17.45 -7.00 -7.33
N LEU A 88 -18.02 -7.89 -6.52
CA LEU A 88 -18.69 -9.10 -7.02
C LEU A 88 -19.87 -8.74 -7.95
N ALA A 89 -20.70 -7.77 -7.56
CA ALA A 89 -21.79 -7.29 -8.39
C ALA A 89 -21.29 -6.71 -9.72
N TYR A 90 -20.18 -5.97 -9.73
CA TYR A 90 -19.59 -5.44 -10.96
C TYR A 90 -19.07 -6.55 -11.88
N LEU A 91 -18.34 -7.52 -11.32
CA LEU A 91 -17.75 -8.63 -12.08
C LEU A 91 -18.81 -9.59 -12.64
N THR A 92 -19.99 -9.66 -12.04
CA THR A 92 -21.12 -10.47 -12.53
C THR A 92 -22.10 -9.69 -13.41
N ASN A 93 -21.92 -8.38 -13.54
CA ASN A 93 -22.72 -7.52 -14.41
C ASN A 93 -22.11 -7.50 -15.84
N PRO A 94 -22.93 -7.40 -16.91
CA PRO A 94 -22.42 -7.19 -18.28
C PRO A 94 -21.42 -6.04 -18.44
N ARG A 95 -21.47 -5.03 -17.56
CA ARG A 95 -20.51 -3.92 -17.55
C ARG A 95 -19.08 -4.37 -17.22
N GLY A 96 -18.89 -5.46 -16.48
CA GLY A 96 -17.58 -6.03 -16.14
C GLY A 96 -17.01 -7.01 -17.17
N HIS A 97 -17.66 -7.17 -18.34
CA HIS A 97 -17.33 -8.21 -19.35
C HIS A 97 -15.85 -8.33 -19.71
N CYS A 98 -15.12 -7.20 -19.79
CA CYS A 98 -13.73 -7.19 -20.21
C CYS A 98 -12.77 -7.87 -19.21
N LEU A 99 -13.19 -8.07 -17.96
CA LEU A 99 -12.38 -8.66 -16.89
C LEU A 99 -12.58 -10.17 -16.73
N ILE A 100 -13.59 -10.75 -17.40
CA ILE A 100 -13.98 -12.16 -17.27
C ILE A 100 -13.29 -13.03 -18.34
N THR A 101 -12.71 -12.41 -19.37
CA THR A 101 -11.97 -13.13 -20.41
C THR A 101 -10.52 -13.37 -19.98
N GLN A 102 -10.01 -14.59 -20.20
CA GLN A 102 -8.59 -14.88 -20.01
C GLN A 102 -7.77 -14.11 -21.04
N VAL A 103 -6.91 -13.22 -20.57
CA VAL A 103 -5.89 -12.57 -21.38
C VAL A 103 -4.54 -13.22 -21.13
N THR A 104 -3.71 -13.32 -22.17
CA THR A 104 -2.30 -13.68 -22.03
C THR A 104 -1.62 -12.63 -21.15
N ARG A 105 -1.21 -13.04 -19.95
CA ARG A 105 -0.54 -12.15 -19.00
C ARG A 105 0.96 -12.12 -19.27
N TYR A 106 1.50 -10.94 -19.57
CA TYR A 106 2.94 -10.70 -19.55
C TYR A 106 3.37 -10.38 -18.11
N THR A 107 3.35 -11.37 -17.23
CA THR A 107 3.83 -11.22 -15.85
C THR A 107 5.30 -11.57 -15.76
N GLN A 108 6.12 -10.69 -15.17
CA GLN A 108 7.41 -11.09 -14.65
C GLN A 108 7.23 -11.69 -13.26
N VAL A 109 7.76 -12.90 -13.05
CA VAL A 109 7.92 -13.44 -11.70
C VAL A 109 9.02 -12.62 -11.03
N VAL A 110 8.66 -11.89 -9.98
CA VAL A 110 9.59 -11.11 -9.18
C VAL A 110 9.89 -11.91 -7.92
N SER A 111 11.17 -12.17 -7.66
CA SER A 111 11.56 -12.82 -6.41
C SER A 111 11.37 -11.87 -5.23
N MET A 112 11.09 -12.43 -4.06
CA MET A 112 10.88 -11.67 -2.83
C MET A 112 12.08 -10.75 -2.51
N GLU A 113 13.31 -11.19 -2.82
CA GLU A 113 14.52 -10.39 -2.59
C GLU A 113 14.53 -9.10 -3.41
N LYS A 114 13.97 -9.11 -4.62
CA LYS A 114 13.84 -7.90 -5.45
C LYS A 114 12.86 -6.88 -4.86
N MET A 115 11.99 -7.31 -3.94
CA MET A 115 11.05 -6.43 -3.23
C MET A 115 11.67 -5.80 -1.98
N PHE A 116 12.84 -6.27 -1.51
CA PHE A 116 13.44 -5.73 -0.29
C PHE A 116 13.82 -4.26 -0.41
N VAL A 117 13.43 -3.50 0.60
CA VAL A 117 13.78 -2.08 0.69
C VAL A 117 15.24 -1.94 1.08
N ASN A 118 16.05 -1.34 0.21
CA ASN A 118 17.41 -0.94 0.57
C ASN A 118 17.35 0.29 1.48
N ARG A 119 17.59 0.07 2.78
CA ARG A 119 17.48 1.07 3.86
C ARG A 119 18.33 2.32 3.64
N GLN A 120 19.58 2.15 3.21
CA GLN A 120 20.48 3.28 2.93
C GLN A 120 20.00 4.09 1.72
N LYS A 121 19.60 3.41 0.64
CA LYS A 121 19.05 4.05 -0.56
C LYS A 121 17.74 4.78 -0.23
N TYR A 122 16.93 4.22 0.66
CA TYR A 122 15.70 4.84 1.15
C TYR A 122 16.02 6.15 1.90
N CYS A 123 17.00 6.16 2.80
CA CYS A 123 17.41 7.38 3.50
C CYS A 123 17.91 8.49 2.58
N ARG A 124 18.77 8.17 1.60
CA ARG A 124 19.23 9.14 0.58
C ARG A 124 18.09 9.74 -0.24
N ARG A 125 16.99 9.01 -0.40
CA ARG A 125 15.80 9.48 -1.15
C ARG A 125 14.89 10.34 -0.29
N MET A 126 14.76 10.02 1.00
CA MET A 126 13.93 10.77 1.95
C MET A 126 14.57 12.12 2.33
N VAL A 127 15.90 12.14 2.44
CA VAL A 127 16.68 13.32 2.83
C VAL A 127 17.57 13.73 1.66
N LYS A 128 16.93 14.19 0.56
CA LYS A 128 17.60 14.43 -0.74
C LYS A 128 18.73 15.46 -0.66
N ASP A 129 18.57 16.45 0.20
CA ASP A 129 19.47 17.62 0.26
C ASP A 129 20.70 17.37 1.15
N ILE A 130 20.82 16.17 1.75
CA ILE A 130 21.92 15.82 2.65
C ILE A 130 22.68 14.61 2.10
N PRO A 131 23.87 14.82 1.49
CA PRO A 131 24.66 13.75 0.91
C PRO A 131 25.09 12.68 1.93
N ASP A 132 25.43 13.11 3.14
CA ASP A 132 25.98 12.26 4.21
C ASP A 132 24.90 11.58 5.07
N VAL A 133 23.65 11.52 4.58
CA VAL A 133 22.58 10.83 5.30
C VAL A 133 22.86 9.33 5.35
N THR A 134 22.68 8.73 6.53
CA THR A 134 22.91 7.31 6.79
C THR A 134 21.69 6.66 7.42
N PHE A 135 21.50 5.38 7.14
CA PHE A 135 20.53 4.56 7.86
C PHE A 135 21.05 4.28 9.28
N LEU A 136 20.22 4.57 10.27
CA LEU A 136 20.47 4.29 11.67
C LEU A 136 19.60 3.11 12.13
N PRO A 137 20.17 1.96 12.51
CA PRO A 137 19.38 0.79 12.90
C PRO A 137 18.70 0.92 14.26
N TYR A 138 19.29 1.70 15.17
CA TYR A 138 18.83 1.85 16.55
C TYR A 138 19.14 3.27 17.02
N PHE A 139 18.16 3.91 17.68
CA PHE A 139 18.33 5.20 18.34
C PHE A 139 18.00 5.08 19.84
N ASP A 140 16.84 4.50 20.17
CA ASP A 140 16.43 4.22 21.54
C ASP A 140 15.47 3.01 21.59
N GLN A 141 14.96 2.67 22.78
CA GLN A 141 14.05 1.52 22.95
C GLN A 141 12.76 1.61 22.12
N LYS A 142 12.25 2.81 21.84
CA LYS A 142 11.05 3.01 21.02
C LYS A 142 11.41 3.10 19.54
N ASN A 143 12.57 3.66 19.23
CA ASN A 143 13.07 3.95 17.89
C ASN A 143 14.14 2.93 17.47
N ASP A 144 13.66 1.79 16.97
CA ASP A 144 14.47 0.66 16.50
C ASP A 144 13.88 0.11 15.20
N ILE A 145 14.73 -0.27 14.24
CA ILE A 145 14.29 -0.95 13.02
C ILE A 145 13.59 -2.29 13.30
N LYS A 146 13.88 -2.94 14.43
CA LYS A 146 13.17 -4.14 14.91
C LYS A 146 11.72 -3.85 15.33
N LYS A 147 11.40 -2.59 15.65
CA LYS A 147 10.03 -2.08 15.84
C LYS A 147 9.46 -1.46 14.55
N CYS A 148 10.12 -1.72 13.41
CA CYS A 148 9.77 -1.17 12.11
C CYS A 148 9.70 0.35 12.09
N ILE A 149 10.63 0.98 12.79
CA ILE A 149 10.89 2.41 12.69
C ILE A 149 12.18 2.60 11.88
N LEU A 150 12.06 3.12 10.67
CA LEU A 150 13.19 3.44 9.81
C LEU A 150 13.70 4.83 10.16
N MET A 151 14.98 4.91 10.49
CA MET A 151 15.64 6.13 10.92
C MET A 151 16.76 6.50 9.96
N CYS A 152 16.77 7.77 9.55
CA CYS A 152 17.78 8.35 8.69
C CYS A 152 18.47 9.47 9.44
N SER A 153 19.78 9.35 9.66
CA SER A 153 20.56 10.29 10.45
C SER A 153 21.64 10.99 9.64
N TRP A 154 21.94 12.23 10.03
CA TRP A 154 23.03 13.01 9.47
C TRP A 154 23.57 13.97 10.52
N LYS A 155 24.77 14.51 10.30
CA LYS A 155 25.35 15.54 11.17
C LYS A 155 25.22 16.91 10.52
N ARG A 156 24.86 17.91 11.32
CA ARG A 156 24.88 19.33 10.94
C ARG A 156 25.29 20.14 12.17
N ASP A 157 26.30 20.99 12.04
CA ASP A 157 26.83 21.83 13.14
C ASP A 157 27.16 21.01 14.42
N ASN A 158 27.83 19.87 14.25
CA ASN A 158 28.15 18.89 15.31
C ASN A 158 26.93 18.29 16.06
N LYS A 159 25.70 18.55 15.60
CA LYS A 159 24.48 17.94 16.14
C LYS A 159 24.03 16.77 15.26
N LEU A 160 23.63 15.68 15.92
CA LEU A 160 23.00 14.55 15.26
C LEU A 160 21.54 14.90 14.97
N ASN A 161 21.18 14.87 13.69
CA ASN A 161 19.81 15.03 13.23
C ASN A 161 19.29 13.66 12.82
N VAL A 162 18.04 13.36 13.14
CA VAL A 162 17.40 12.07 12.83
C VAL A 162 16.00 12.32 12.30
N ARG A 163 15.67 11.70 11.17
CA ARG A 163 14.31 11.65 10.63
C ARG A 163 13.76 10.24 10.78
N LEU A 164 12.59 10.15 11.41
CA LEU A 164 11.92 8.88 11.72
C LEU A 164 10.67 8.71 10.86
N ARG A 165 10.47 7.48 10.38
CA ARG A 165 9.27 7.03 9.68
C ARG A 165 8.97 5.58 10.01
N SER A 166 7.71 5.17 9.87
CA SER A 166 7.38 3.74 9.78
C SER A 166 8.15 3.14 8.60
N ALA A 167 8.80 2.00 8.85
CA ALA A 167 9.50 1.27 7.82
C ALA A 167 8.47 0.71 6.83
N PRO A 168 8.63 0.95 5.51
CA PRO A 168 7.76 0.34 4.52
C PRO A 168 7.80 -1.20 4.63
N ASN A 169 6.75 -1.85 4.14
CA ASN A 169 6.74 -3.31 4.02
C ASN A 169 7.97 -3.79 3.24
N TYR A 170 8.46 -4.98 3.59
CA TYR A 170 9.65 -5.61 3.00
C TYR A 170 10.97 -4.90 3.34
N THR A 171 10.97 -3.99 4.31
CA THR A 171 12.22 -3.43 4.87
C THR A 171 12.91 -4.45 5.78
N PRO A 172 14.19 -4.80 5.53
CA PRO A 172 14.92 -5.73 6.40
C PRO A 172 15.10 -5.18 7.82
N CYS A 173 14.50 -5.84 8.81
CA CYS A 173 14.65 -5.48 10.22
C CYS A 173 15.65 -6.36 10.96
N VAL A 174 15.89 -7.60 10.47
CA VAL A 174 16.98 -8.46 10.96
C VAL A 174 17.74 -9.02 9.76
N MET A 175 19.05 -8.81 9.77
CA MET A 175 19.96 -9.39 8.77
C MET A 175 21.03 -10.23 9.47
N GLN A 176 21.41 -11.35 8.86
CA GLN A 176 22.46 -12.24 9.36
C GLN A 176 23.31 -12.69 8.19
N LYS A 177 24.65 -12.51 8.28
CA LYS A 177 25.60 -12.85 7.21
C LYS A 177 25.16 -12.35 5.82
N GLY A 178 24.68 -11.10 5.76
CA GLY A 178 24.20 -10.47 4.52
C GLY A 178 22.81 -10.89 4.03
N LYS A 179 22.16 -11.88 4.66
CA LYS A 179 20.82 -12.36 4.30
C LYS A 179 19.74 -11.73 5.17
N VAL A 180 18.56 -11.49 4.60
CA VAL A 180 17.38 -11.00 5.33
C VAL A 180 16.72 -12.17 6.06
N ILE A 181 16.65 -12.09 7.39
CA ILE A 181 16.03 -13.11 8.25
C ILE A 181 14.63 -12.69 8.67
N LYS A 182 14.46 -11.39 8.95
CA LYS A 182 13.16 -10.78 9.24
C LYS A 182 13.01 -9.48 8.49
N MET A 183 11.78 -9.17 8.13
CA MET A 183 11.41 -7.93 7.45
C MET A 183 10.17 -7.31 8.08
N CYS A 184 10.02 -6.01 7.89
CA CYS A 184 8.84 -5.29 8.32
C CYS A 184 7.65 -5.65 7.44
N LEU A 185 6.56 -6.11 8.06
CA LEU A 185 5.27 -6.35 7.45
C LEU A 185 4.19 -5.83 8.39
N TRP A 186 3.36 -4.89 7.93
CA TRP A 186 2.31 -4.27 8.73
C TRP A 186 2.82 -3.74 10.08
N ASN A 187 3.94 -3.02 10.05
CA ASN A 187 4.65 -2.46 11.21
C ASN A 187 5.20 -3.48 12.21
N ASN A 188 5.25 -4.77 11.87
CA ASN A 188 5.86 -5.81 12.70
C ASN A 188 7.10 -6.42 12.03
N CYS A 189 8.14 -6.69 12.82
CA CYS A 189 9.35 -7.35 12.34
C CYS A 189 9.17 -8.86 12.31
N THR A 190 8.78 -9.36 11.13
CA THR A 190 8.28 -10.73 10.93
C THR A 190 9.30 -11.59 10.21
N SER A 191 9.42 -12.86 10.60
CA SER A 191 10.31 -13.83 9.95
C SER A 191 9.93 -14.07 8.50
N VAL A 192 10.93 -14.19 7.62
CA VAL A 192 10.69 -14.62 6.24
C VAL A 192 10.34 -16.12 6.27
N LEU A 193 9.11 -16.47 5.87
CA LEU A 193 8.75 -17.88 5.69
C LEU A 193 9.60 -18.45 4.55
N LYS A 194 10.28 -19.59 4.79
CA LYS A 194 11.11 -20.27 3.79
C LYS A 194 10.35 -20.59 2.49
N GLN A 195 9.02 -20.80 2.57
CA GLN A 195 8.14 -21.08 1.43
C GLN A 195 7.90 -19.88 0.49
N LEU A 196 8.23 -18.64 0.90
CA LEU A 196 8.09 -17.44 0.06
C LEU A 196 9.37 -17.09 -0.70
N LEU A 197 10.44 -17.86 -0.52
CA LEU A 197 11.76 -17.68 -1.14
C LEU A 197 12.09 -18.78 -2.16
N SER A 198 11.19 -19.74 -2.38
CA SER A 198 11.32 -20.85 -3.33
C SER A 198 10.49 -20.61 -4.58
#